data_AF-G1VH57-F1
#
_entry.id   AF-G1VH57-F1
#
_cell.length_a   1.000
_cell.length_b   1.000
_cell.length_c   1.000
_cell.angle_alpha   90.00
_cell.angle_beta   90.00
_cell.angle_gamma   90.00
#
_symmetry.space_group_name_H-M   'P 1'
#
loop_
_entity.id
_entity.type
_entity.pdbx_description
1 polymer ?
#
loop_
_entity_poly.entity_id
_entity_poly.type
_entity_poly.pdbx_seq_one_letter_code
_entity_poly.pdbx_strand_id
1 'polypeptide(L)'
;MYPRDNIFNIYYNIGKRTPFLVKRCELGLARSSSEERRIDPNQDRTFLVEKVKPRGKYGKAYGKCFVNGKPDDSYRQECYPNIKDEEIPCAGCGEWVLIDVPGVSLDEIFPIHKADEVLMFGKYKGKSFGEVYKIDHQYLYWLDTTDRFFKIDFEELKRLFPEVLCSQ
;
A
#
# COMPACT_ATOMS: atom_id res chain seq x y z
N MET A 1 7.69 4.50 5.68
CA MET A 1 8.20 3.11 5.69
C MET A 1 8.51 2.71 4.25
N TYR A 2 9.66 2.09 3.95
CA TYR A 2 9.96 1.66 2.57
C TYR A 2 9.00 0.54 2.13
N PRO A 3 8.51 0.53 0.87
CA PRO A 3 7.71 -0.57 0.39
C PRO A 3 8.59 -1.81 0.23
N ARG A 4 8.47 -2.77 1.13
CA ARG A 4 9.20 -4.05 1.04
C ARG A 4 8.40 -5.14 0.32
N ASP A 5 7.23 -4.79 -0.19
CA ASP A 5 6.32 -5.78 -0.75
C ASP A 5 6.66 -6.13 -2.19
N ASN A 6 6.26 -7.35 -2.54
CA ASN A 6 6.20 -7.84 -3.90
C ASN A 6 4.73 -7.86 -4.37
N ILE A 7 4.51 -8.09 -5.68
CA ILE A 7 3.17 -8.07 -6.26
C ILE A 7 2.25 -9.13 -5.61
N PHE A 8 2.79 -10.26 -5.14
CA PHE A 8 2.01 -11.34 -4.53
C PHE A 8 1.55 -10.98 -3.11
N ASN A 9 2.41 -10.36 -2.31
CA ASN A 9 2.01 -9.83 -1.01
C ASN A 9 0.90 -8.80 -1.17
N ILE A 10 1.05 -7.84 -2.09
CA ILE A 10 0.02 -6.85 -2.41
C ILE A 10 -1.28 -7.57 -2.81
N TYR A 11 -1.20 -8.53 -3.74
CA TYR A 11 -2.35 -9.30 -4.20
C TYR A 11 -3.08 -10.00 -3.05
N TYR A 12 -2.36 -10.60 -2.09
CA TYR A 12 -3.00 -11.21 -0.92
C TYR A 12 -3.59 -10.17 0.03
N ASN A 13 -2.88 -9.07 0.28
CA ASN A 13 -3.31 -8.02 1.19
C ASN A 13 -4.58 -7.30 0.72
N ILE A 14 -4.78 -7.16 -0.59
CA ILE A 14 -6.01 -6.60 -1.17
C ILE A 14 -7.13 -7.65 -1.33
N GLY A 15 -6.99 -8.85 -0.74
CA GLY A 15 -8.01 -9.88 -0.81
C GLY A 15 -8.07 -10.61 -2.15
N LYS A 16 -6.93 -10.79 -2.83
CA LYS A 16 -6.80 -11.48 -4.11
C LYS A 16 -7.55 -10.82 -5.27
N ARG A 17 -7.71 -9.50 -5.22
CA ARG A 17 -8.39 -8.69 -6.24
C ARG A 17 -7.51 -8.44 -7.45
N THR A 18 -8.15 -8.33 -8.61
CA THR A 18 -7.59 -7.85 -9.88
C THR A 18 -8.70 -7.12 -10.64
N PRO A 19 -8.37 -6.07 -11.42
CA PRO A 19 -7.04 -5.53 -11.61
C PRO A 19 -6.59 -4.66 -10.42
N PHE A 20 -5.29 -4.40 -10.31
CA PHE A 20 -4.74 -3.39 -9.39
C PHE A 20 -3.50 -2.73 -9.98
N LEU A 21 -3.33 -1.45 -9.71
CA LEU A 21 -2.23 -0.64 -10.23
C LEU A 21 -1.08 -0.64 -9.24
N VAL A 22 0.13 -0.91 -9.71
CA VAL A 22 1.35 -0.90 -8.88
C VAL A 22 2.46 -0.08 -9.52
N LYS A 23 3.36 0.44 -8.69
CA LYS A 23 4.62 1.06 -9.11
C LYS A 23 5.78 0.34 -8.46
N ARG A 24 6.86 0.13 -9.20
CA ARG A 24 8.12 -0.34 -8.62
C ARG A 24 9.00 0.85 -8.28
N CYS A 25 9.29 1.04 -6.99
CA CYS A 25 10.20 2.05 -6.50
C CYS A 25 11.64 1.54 -6.55
N GLU A 26 12.24 1.50 -7.74
CA GLU A 26 13.65 1.11 -7.88
C GLU A 26 14.57 1.98 -6.99
N LEU A 27 15.73 1.46 -6.61
CA LEU A 27 16.58 2.02 -5.54
C LEU A 27 16.83 3.54 -5.65
N GLY A 28 17.00 4.07 -6.87
CA GLY A 28 17.17 5.50 -7.12
C GLY A 28 15.88 6.31 -6.93
N LEU A 29 14.73 5.79 -7.39
CA LEU A 29 13.42 6.37 -7.18
C LEU A 29 13.06 6.32 -5.69
N ALA A 30 13.21 5.17 -5.02
CA ALA A 30 12.86 5.02 -3.61
C ALA A 30 13.65 5.94 -2.69
N ARG A 31 14.96 6.14 -2.96
CA ARG A 31 15.83 7.01 -2.14
C ARG A 31 15.58 8.51 -2.32
N SER A 32 14.98 8.93 -3.42
CA SER A 32 14.87 10.35 -3.79
C SER A 32 13.44 10.87 -4.00
N SER A 33 12.43 10.01 -3.88
CA SER A 33 11.02 10.38 -4.10
C SER A 33 10.26 10.65 -2.80
N SER A 34 9.40 11.66 -2.83
CA SER A 34 8.33 11.87 -1.84
C SER A 34 7.25 10.80 -1.99
N GLU A 35 6.41 10.62 -0.97
CA GLU A 35 5.32 9.64 -1.04
C GLU A 35 4.32 9.96 -2.16
N GLU A 36 3.99 11.23 -2.36
CA GLU A 36 3.07 11.71 -3.39
C GLU A 36 3.53 11.25 -4.77
N ARG A 37 4.82 11.37 -5.08
CA ARG A 37 5.39 10.87 -6.34
C ARG A 37 5.33 9.34 -6.44
N ARG A 38 5.57 8.62 -5.34
CA ARG A 38 5.52 7.15 -5.35
C ARG A 38 4.14 6.62 -5.68
N ILE A 39 3.10 7.32 -5.22
CA ILE A 39 1.70 6.93 -5.45
C ILE A 39 1.05 7.62 -6.65
N ASP A 40 1.69 8.60 -7.29
CA ASP A 40 1.14 9.26 -8.48
C ASP A 40 1.05 8.27 -9.66
N PRO A 41 -0.15 7.92 -10.16
CA PRO A 41 -0.30 7.00 -11.29
C PRO A 41 0.19 7.57 -12.62
N ASN A 42 0.33 8.90 -12.71
CA ASN A 42 0.69 9.64 -13.92
C ASN A 42 2.17 10.04 -13.96
N GLN A 43 2.98 9.55 -13.03
CA GLN A 43 4.42 9.79 -12.99
C GLN A 43 5.21 8.49 -12.89
N ASP A 44 6.30 8.40 -13.65
CA ASP A 44 7.16 7.22 -13.73
C ASP A 44 6.42 5.98 -14.31
N ARG A 45 7.04 4.80 -14.18
CA ARG A 45 6.52 3.54 -14.72
C ARG A 45 5.54 2.89 -13.75
N THR A 46 4.36 2.51 -14.22
CA THR A 46 3.37 1.74 -13.46
C THR A 46 2.93 0.51 -14.23
N PHE A 47 2.35 -0.45 -13.52
CA PHE A 47 1.81 -1.68 -14.10
C PHE A 47 0.40 -1.92 -13.60
N LEU A 48 -0.55 -2.09 -14.52
CA LEU A 48 -1.88 -2.59 -14.20
C LEU A 48 -1.82 -4.11 -14.19
N VAL A 49 -1.83 -4.71 -13.01
CA VAL A 49 -1.83 -6.17 -12.84
C VAL A 49 -3.23 -6.68 -13.11
N GLU A 50 -3.41 -7.37 -14.24
CA GLU A 50 -4.71 -7.89 -14.67
C GLU A 50 -4.89 -9.38 -14.31
N LYS A 51 -3.79 -10.11 -14.13
CA LYS A 51 -3.82 -11.53 -13.78
C LYS A 51 -2.66 -11.93 -12.89
N VAL A 52 -2.95 -12.71 -11.86
CA VAL A 52 -1.94 -13.28 -10.95
C VAL A 52 -2.06 -14.81 -10.95
N LYS A 53 -0.93 -15.50 -11.13
CA LYS A 53 -0.78 -16.96 -10.98
C LYS A 53 0.15 -17.22 -9.79
N PRO A 54 -0.36 -17.20 -8.56
CA PRO A 54 0.47 -17.38 -7.38
C PRO A 54 0.95 -18.84 -7.22
N ARG A 55 2.11 -18.99 -6.58
CA ARG A 55 2.74 -20.23 -6.11
C ARG A 55 3.37 -19.94 -4.75
N GLY A 56 2.57 -20.02 -3.69
CA GLY A 56 3.00 -19.62 -2.34
C GLY A 56 3.22 -18.10 -2.25
N LYS A 57 4.40 -17.68 -1.77
CA LYS A 57 4.79 -16.27 -1.63
C LYS A 57 5.23 -15.60 -2.94
N TYR A 58 5.32 -16.37 -4.02
CA TYR A 58 5.80 -15.93 -5.33
C TYR A 58 4.82 -16.38 -6.42
N GLY A 59 5.22 -16.29 -7.69
CA GLY A 59 4.42 -16.76 -8.82
C GLY A 59 4.73 -15.96 -10.09
N LYS A 60 3.73 -15.82 -10.94
CA LYS A 60 3.76 -14.92 -12.11
C LYS A 60 2.61 -13.92 -12.04
N ALA A 61 2.86 -12.69 -12.47
CA ALA A 61 1.86 -11.66 -12.63
C ALA A 61 1.92 -11.14 -14.07
N TYR A 62 0.78 -10.72 -14.60
CA TYR A 62 0.62 -10.32 -15.99
C TYR A 62 -0.21 -9.04 -16.07
N GLY A 63 0.12 -8.21 -17.05
CA GLY A 63 -0.66 -7.01 -17.32
C GLY A 63 0.07 -5.95 -18.13
N LYS A 64 -0.48 -4.74 -18.08
CA LYS A 64 -0.12 -3.62 -18.95
C LYS A 64 0.86 -2.69 -18.27
N CYS A 65 1.87 -2.25 -19.02
CA CYS A 65 2.85 -1.26 -18.59
C CYS A 65 2.44 0.14 -19.05
N PHE A 66 2.65 1.13 -18.18
CA PHE A 66 2.42 2.53 -18.46
C PHE A 66 3.65 3.34 -18.06
N VAL A 67 3.90 4.43 -18.77
CA VAL A 67 4.88 5.45 -18.41
C VAL A 67 4.16 6.79 -18.40
N ASN A 68 4.20 7.47 -17.26
CA ASN A 68 3.51 8.74 -17.04
C ASN A 68 2.01 8.69 -17.44
N GLY A 69 1.31 7.65 -16.99
CA GLY A 69 -0.12 7.42 -17.24
C GLY A 69 -0.47 6.98 -18.67
N LYS A 70 0.50 6.83 -19.57
CA LYS A 70 0.26 6.42 -20.96
C LYS A 70 0.74 4.98 -21.21
N PRO A 71 0.01 4.16 -21.98
CA PRO A 71 0.46 2.82 -22.34
C PRO A 71 1.85 2.87 -22.99
N ASP A 72 2.79 2.12 -22.43
CA ASP A 72 4.18 2.07 -22.91
C ASP A 72 4.82 0.76 -22.46
N ASP A 73 5.21 -0.06 -23.43
CA ASP A 73 5.81 -1.38 -23.19
C ASP A 73 7.30 -1.46 -23.56
N SER A 74 7.92 -0.32 -23.89
CA SER A 74 9.33 -0.23 -24.31
C SER A 74 10.28 -0.94 -23.34
N TYR A 75 10.12 -0.74 -22.04
CA TYR A 75 10.95 -1.38 -21.03
C TYR A 75 10.90 -2.90 -21.03
N ARG A 76 9.72 -3.48 -21.24
CA ARG A 76 9.62 -4.94 -21.32
C ARG A 76 10.29 -5.42 -22.59
N GLN A 77 10.09 -4.73 -23.70
CA GLN A 77 10.69 -5.08 -25.00
C GLN A 77 12.22 -4.97 -24.99
N GLU A 78 12.75 -3.90 -24.39
CA GLU A 78 14.18 -3.61 -24.35
C GLU A 78 14.92 -4.44 -23.29
N CYS A 79 14.39 -4.52 -22.07
CA CYS A 79 15.07 -5.19 -20.96
C CYS A 79 14.72 -6.67 -20.82
N TYR A 80 13.57 -7.10 -21.33
CA TYR A 80 13.06 -8.47 -21.21
C TYR A 80 12.46 -9.00 -22.53
N PRO A 81 13.22 -8.99 -23.65
CA PRO A 81 12.70 -9.32 -24.99
C PRO A 81 12.10 -10.73 -25.13
N ASN A 82 12.41 -11.62 -24.19
CA ASN A 82 11.89 -12.98 -24.17
C ASN A 82 10.47 -13.09 -23.58
N ILE A 83 9.97 -12.06 -22.90
CA ILE A 83 8.60 -12.02 -22.39
C ILE A 83 7.66 -11.65 -23.53
N LYS A 84 6.71 -12.55 -23.85
CA LYS A 84 5.74 -12.37 -24.96
C LYS A 84 4.28 -12.36 -24.53
N ASP A 85 3.98 -12.76 -23.30
CA ASP A 85 2.63 -13.01 -22.78
C ASP A 85 2.22 -12.02 -21.69
N GLU A 86 2.73 -10.79 -21.80
CA GLU A 86 2.49 -9.71 -20.87
C GLU A 86 2.98 -9.93 -19.42
N GLU A 87 3.88 -10.89 -19.19
CA GLU A 87 4.46 -11.13 -17.86
C GLU A 87 5.12 -9.86 -17.32
N ILE A 88 4.82 -9.51 -16.08
CA ILE A 88 5.42 -8.37 -15.39
C ILE A 88 6.77 -8.82 -14.84
N PRO A 89 7.89 -8.26 -15.33
CA PRO A 89 9.22 -8.67 -14.88
C PRO A 89 9.42 -8.32 -13.40
N CYS A 90 10.19 -9.15 -12.71
CA CYS A 90 10.52 -8.96 -11.28
C CYS A 90 9.31 -8.85 -10.33
N ALA A 91 8.15 -9.43 -10.68
CA ALA A 91 6.95 -9.41 -9.84
C ALA A 91 7.16 -9.95 -8.41
N GLY A 92 8.12 -10.86 -8.23
CA GLY A 92 8.49 -11.44 -6.92
C GLY A 92 9.55 -10.66 -6.13
N CYS A 93 10.17 -9.64 -6.73
CA CYS A 93 11.10 -8.77 -6.02
C CYS A 93 10.35 -7.82 -5.09
N GLY A 94 11.03 -7.26 -4.09
CA GLY A 94 10.48 -6.17 -3.26
C GLY A 94 10.38 -4.84 -4.02
N GLU A 95 10.11 -3.76 -3.28
CA GLU A 95 9.99 -2.39 -3.79
C GLU A 95 8.77 -2.13 -4.66
N TRP A 96 7.72 -2.95 -4.55
CA TRP A 96 6.43 -2.66 -5.17
C TRP A 96 5.51 -1.91 -4.21
N VAL A 97 4.83 -0.92 -4.76
CA VAL A 97 3.83 -0.10 -4.09
C VAL A 97 2.50 -0.31 -4.78
N LEU A 98 1.47 -0.69 -4.02
CA LEU A 98 0.09 -0.57 -4.50
C LEU A 98 -0.20 0.92 -4.72
N ILE A 99 -0.79 1.29 -5.85
CA ILE A 99 -1.28 2.65 -6.10
C ILE A 99 -2.79 2.68 -5.92
N ASP A 100 -3.49 1.81 -6.65
CA ASP A 100 -4.95 1.82 -6.76
C ASP A 100 -5.51 0.42 -7.04
N VAL A 101 -6.78 0.21 -6.72
CA VAL A 101 -7.55 -0.99 -7.07
C VAL A 101 -8.81 -0.54 -7.82
N PRO A 102 -8.79 -0.50 -9.17
CA PRO A 102 -9.87 0.06 -9.96
C PRO A 102 -11.25 -0.51 -9.60
N GLY A 103 -12.21 0.37 -9.35
CA GLY A 103 -13.59 0.02 -9.02
C GLY A 103 -13.84 -0.33 -7.55
N VAL A 104 -12.82 -0.24 -6.68
CA VAL A 104 -12.96 -0.47 -5.23
C VAL A 104 -12.29 0.67 -4.47
N SER A 105 -12.96 1.22 -3.45
CA SER A 105 -12.32 2.21 -2.57
C SER A 105 -11.21 1.54 -1.75
N LEU A 106 -10.06 2.19 -1.63
CA LEU A 106 -9.01 1.71 -0.73
C LEU A 106 -9.48 1.64 0.73
N ASP A 107 -10.45 2.46 1.14
CA ASP A 107 -11.04 2.42 2.49
C ASP A 107 -11.95 1.21 2.72
N GLU A 108 -12.47 0.61 1.64
CA GLU A 108 -13.19 -0.67 1.71
C GLU A 108 -12.23 -1.84 1.92
N ILE A 109 -11.01 -1.73 1.37
CA ILE A 109 -9.97 -2.76 1.47
C ILE A 109 -9.22 -2.65 2.80
N PHE A 110 -8.92 -1.41 3.20
CA PHE A 110 -8.17 -1.06 4.40
C PHE A 110 -9.07 -0.20 5.30
N PRO A 111 -9.83 -0.84 6.22
CA PRO A 111 -10.83 -0.14 7.02
C PRO A 111 -10.19 0.87 7.97
N ILE A 112 -10.94 1.93 8.23
CA ILE A 112 -10.57 2.98 9.20
C ILE A 112 -10.91 2.47 10.60
N HIS A 113 -9.90 2.44 11.48
CA HIS A 113 -10.03 1.91 12.83
C HIS A 113 -10.77 2.85 13.78
N LYS A 114 -11.72 2.29 14.53
CA LYS A 114 -12.61 2.97 15.49
C LYS A 114 -12.15 2.80 16.94
N ALA A 115 -12.70 3.61 17.82
CA ALA A 115 -12.25 3.70 19.23
C ALA A 115 -12.41 2.39 20.04
N ASP A 116 -13.41 1.57 19.71
CA ASP A 116 -13.74 0.31 20.39
C ASP A 116 -12.99 -0.91 19.84
N GLU A 117 -12.37 -0.79 18.66
CA GLU A 117 -11.57 -1.87 18.07
C GLU A 117 -10.28 -2.11 18.85
N VAL A 118 -9.82 -3.36 18.85
CA VAL A 118 -8.62 -3.80 19.59
C VAL A 118 -7.40 -3.75 18.68
N LEU A 119 -6.33 -3.10 19.16
CA LEU A 119 -5.04 -3.10 18.49
C LEU A 119 -4.39 -4.49 18.59
N MET A 120 -4.21 -5.15 17.45
CA MET A 120 -3.80 -6.57 17.41
C MET A 120 -2.28 -6.80 17.42
N PHE A 121 -1.48 -5.73 17.43
CA PHE A 121 -0.01 -5.78 17.32
C PHE A 121 0.65 -4.62 18.08
N GLY A 122 1.99 -4.63 18.12
CA GLY A 122 2.77 -3.51 18.65
C GLY A 122 2.78 -3.39 20.17
N LYS A 123 3.19 -2.21 20.67
CA LYS A 123 3.44 -1.92 22.09
C LYS A 123 2.19 -2.11 22.96
N TYR A 124 1.03 -1.73 22.42
CA TYR A 124 -0.25 -1.76 23.14
C TYR A 124 -1.19 -2.88 22.66
N LYS A 125 -0.62 -3.99 22.17
CA LYS A 125 -1.40 -5.15 21.74
C LYS A 125 -2.41 -5.58 22.80
N GLY A 126 -3.67 -5.76 22.40
CA GLY A 126 -4.77 -6.18 23.25
C GLY A 126 -5.54 -5.04 23.92
N LYS A 127 -5.15 -3.78 23.71
CA LYS A 127 -5.90 -2.59 24.13
C LYS A 127 -6.75 -2.03 22.99
N SER A 128 -7.85 -1.37 23.32
CA SER A 128 -8.63 -0.66 22.32
C SER A 128 -7.92 0.61 21.84
N PHE A 129 -8.24 1.10 20.62
CA PHE A 129 -7.69 2.38 20.14
C PHE A 129 -8.04 3.53 21.09
N GLY A 130 -9.24 3.54 21.67
CA GLY A 130 -9.63 4.53 22.67
C GLY A 130 -8.81 4.48 23.95
N GLU A 131 -8.46 3.28 24.45
CA GLU A 131 -7.55 3.14 25.58
C GLU A 131 -6.15 3.66 25.24
N VAL A 132 -5.63 3.31 24.06
CA VAL A 132 -4.30 3.77 23.62
C VAL A 132 -4.29 5.28 23.43
N TYR A 133 -5.34 5.88 22.89
CA TYR A 133 -5.43 7.33 22.70
C TYR A 133 -5.29 8.10 24.01
N LYS A 134 -5.92 7.61 25.09
CA LYS A 134 -5.82 8.22 26.42
C LYS A 134 -4.43 8.08 27.05
N ILE A 135 -3.75 6.96 26.79
CA ILE A 135 -2.46 6.65 27.40
C ILE A 135 -1.30 7.31 26.61
N ASP A 136 -1.36 7.24 25.28
CA ASP A 136 -0.27 7.57 24.36
C ASP A 136 -0.83 7.80 22.94
N HIS A 137 -1.56 8.91 22.75
CA HIS A 137 -2.07 9.30 21.43
C HIS A 137 -0.96 9.51 20.39
N GLN A 138 0.25 9.86 20.81
CA GLN A 138 1.40 10.02 19.91
C GLN A 138 1.75 8.70 19.21
N TYR A 139 1.61 7.56 19.89
CA TYR A 139 1.78 6.25 19.28
C TYR A 139 0.78 5.99 18.15
N LEU A 140 -0.47 6.42 18.30
CA LEU A 140 -1.49 6.28 17.25
C LEU A 140 -1.18 7.18 16.05
N TYR A 141 -0.79 8.44 16.27
CA TYR A 141 -0.34 9.31 15.18
C TYR A 141 0.90 8.76 14.47
N TRP A 142 1.84 8.18 15.22
CA TRP A 142 3.00 7.51 14.63
C TRP A 142 2.59 6.31 13.77
N LEU A 143 1.63 5.49 14.21
CA LEU A 143 1.11 4.37 13.41
C LEU A 143 0.47 4.86 12.10
N ASP A 144 -0.45 5.81 12.19
CA ASP A 144 -1.20 6.37 11.05
C ASP A 144 -0.27 7.05 10.01
N THR A 145 0.82 7.66 10.47
CA THR A 145 1.85 8.24 9.58
C THR A 145 2.89 7.25 9.07
N THR A 146 3.04 6.09 9.71
CA THR A 146 4.06 5.10 9.31
C THR A 146 3.57 4.21 8.17
N ASP A 147 2.29 3.86 8.18
CA ASP A 147 1.64 3.03 7.16
C ASP A 147 0.39 3.74 6.62
N ARG A 148 0.45 4.16 5.35
CA ARG A 148 -0.62 4.90 4.66
C ARG A 148 -1.96 4.16 4.59
N PHE A 149 -1.95 2.84 4.77
CA PHE A 149 -3.17 2.02 4.78
C PHE A 149 -3.73 1.81 6.18
N PHE A 150 -2.96 2.12 7.22
CA PHE A 150 -3.38 1.99 8.60
C PHE A 150 -4.05 3.29 9.06
N LYS A 151 -5.34 3.42 8.77
CA LYS A 151 -6.10 4.65 9.07
C LYS A 151 -6.80 4.55 10.42
N ILE A 152 -6.80 5.65 11.17
CA ILE A 152 -7.49 5.76 12.46
C ILE A 152 -8.51 6.90 12.41
N ASP A 153 -9.71 6.67 12.94
CA ASP A 153 -10.73 7.72 13.09
C ASP A 153 -10.40 8.66 14.27
N PHE A 154 -9.47 9.58 14.05
CA PHE A 154 -9.11 10.57 15.07
C PHE A 154 -10.26 11.53 15.41
N GLU A 155 -11.21 11.76 14.51
CA GLU A 155 -12.36 12.63 14.78
C GLU A 155 -13.30 11.98 15.79
N GLU A 156 -13.53 10.67 15.67
CA GLU A 156 -14.23 9.90 16.71
C GLU A 156 -13.49 9.95 18.05
N LEU A 157 -12.18 9.70 18.06
CA LEU A 157 -11.37 9.70 19.28
C LEU A 157 -11.42 11.05 20.00
N LYS A 158 -11.27 12.17 19.27
CA LYS A 158 -11.38 13.53 19.81
C LYS A 158 -12.77 13.82 20.37
N ARG A 159 -13.82 13.34 19.71
CA ARG A 159 -15.20 13.50 20.17
C ARG A 159 -15.49 12.71 21.44
N LEU A 160 -14.96 11.50 21.56
CA LEU A 160 -15.15 10.63 22.72
C LEU A 160 -14.27 11.02 23.91
N PHE A 161 -13.07 11.54 23.66
CA PHE A 161 -12.05 11.85 24.66
C PHE A 161 -11.50 13.28 24.49
N PRO A 162 -12.34 14.32 24.58
CA PRO A 162 -11.94 15.70 24.34
C PRO A 162 -10.87 16.20 25.33
N GLU A 163 -10.79 15.59 26.52
CA GLU A 163 -9.85 15.95 27.57
C GLU A 163 -8.38 15.71 27.19
N VAL A 164 -8.11 14.74 26.31
CA VAL A 164 -6.74 14.29 25.99
C VAL A 164 -5.90 15.41 25.35
N LEU A 165 -6.53 16.26 24.54
CA LEU A 165 -5.86 17.38 23.84
C LEU A 165 -5.81 18.68 24.67
N CYS A 166 -6.62 18.81 25.72
CA CYS A 166 -6.60 19.97 26.60
C CYS A 166 -5.49 19.93 27.65
N SER A 167 -4.82 18.79 27.81
CA SER A 167 -3.76 18.54 28.78
C SER A 167 -2.33 18.75 28.25
N GLN A 168 -2.16 19.40 27.09
CA GLN A 168 -0.85 19.77 26.52
C GLN A 168 -0.62 21.27 26.52
#